data_AF-A0A4E0RLY6-F1
#
_entry.id   AF-A0A4E0RLY6-F1
#
_cell.length_a   1.000
_cell.length_b   1.000
_cell.length_c   1.000
_cell.angle_alpha   90.00
_cell.angle_beta   90.00
_cell.angle_gamma   90.00
#
_symmetry.space_group_name_H-M   'P 1'
#
loop_
_entity.id
_entity.type
_entity.pdbx_description
1 polymer ?
#
loop_
_entity_poly.entity_id
_entity_poly.type
_entity_poly.pdbx_seq_one_letter_code
_entity_poly.pdbx_strand_id
1 'polypeptide(L)'
;ILYSAVVIFCLFPLKPLILDMIFPLNESRPKIFVLQTDYSVFGINANDYHFMITMHGLFTVTIVVYYSVTTDTFISIIVRHCC
;
A
#
# COMPACT_ATOMS: atom_id res chain seq x y z
N ILE A 1 13.04 8.39 8.90
CA ILE A 1 12.32 9.24 7.90
C ILE A 1 11.58 8.39 6.87
N LEU A 2 12.26 7.47 6.15
CA LEU A 2 11.59 6.61 5.16
C LEU A 2 10.48 5.73 5.76
N TYR A 3 10.78 4.97 6.81
CA TYR A 3 9.78 4.12 7.47
C TYR A 3 8.58 4.90 8.03
N SER A 4 8.82 6.04 8.67
CA SER A 4 7.74 6.92 9.15
C SER A 4 6.90 7.49 8.01
N ALA A 5 7.50 7.80 6.86
CA ALA A 5 6.76 8.28 5.68
C ALA A 5 5.87 7.17 5.08
N VAL A 6 6.35 5.92 5.04
CA VAL A 6 5.54 4.77 4.61
C VAL A 6 4.35 4.55 5.54
N VAL A 7 4.55 4.63 6.86
CA VAL A 7 3.45 4.51 7.82
C VAL A 7 2.39 5.59 7.58
N ILE A 8 2.81 6.85 7.43
CA ILE A 8 1.89 7.96 7.14
C ILE A 8 1.16 7.73 5.82
N PHE A 9 1.87 7.30 4.77
CA PHE A 9 1.28 6.98 3.47
C PHE A 9 0.21 5.87 3.58
N CYS A 10 0.47 4.80 4.34
CA CYS A 10 -0.48 3.72 4.56
C CYS A 10 -1.74 4.16 5.33
N LEU A 11 -1.67 5.19 6.18
CA LEU A 11 -2.85 5.70 6.90
C LEU A 11 -3.88 6.37 5.96
N PHE A 12 -3.44 6.97 4.84
CA PHE A 12 -4.32 7.65 3.88
C PHE A 12 -5.40 6.77 3.24
N PRO A 13 -5.12 5.53 2.82
CA PRO A 13 -6.13 4.58 2.32
C PRO A 13 -6.81 3.76 3.42
N LEU A 14 -6.22 3.65 4.61
CA LEU A 14 -6.87 3.02 5.76
C LEU A 14 -7.99 3.89 6.35
N LYS A 15 -7.88 5.23 6.27
CA LYS A 15 -8.90 6.14 6.81
C LYS A 15 -10.35 5.85 6.34
N PRO A 16 -10.69 5.70 5.03
CA PRO A 16 -12.07 5.42 4.62
C PRO A 16 -12.56 4.07 5.15
N LEU A 17 -11.64 3.11 5.30
CA LEU A 17 -11.91 1.74 5.69
C LEU A 17 -12.27 1.64 7.19
N ILE A 18 -11.52 2.36 8.03
CA ILE A 18 -11.83 2.53 9.46
C ILE A 18 -13.12 3.34 9.64
N LEU A 19 -13.29 4.39 8.83
CA LEU A 19 -14.48 5.24 8.86
C LEU A 19 -15.76 4.47 8.49
N ASP A 20 -15.72 3.56 7.52
CA ASP A 20 -16.86 2.71 7.16
C ASP A 20 -17.21 1.69 8.26
N MET A 21 -16.22 1.23 9.03
CA MET A 21 -16.46 0.31 10.16
C MET A 21 -17.12 1.01 11.35
N ILE A 22 -16.70 2.23 11.68
CA ILE A 22 -17.18 2.95 12.88
C ILE A 22 -18.44 3.76 12.58
N PHE A 23 -18.50 4.41 11.41
CA PHE A 23 -19.63 5.24 10.98
C PHE A 23 -19.98 4.92 9.52
N PRO A 24 -20.75 3.83 9.29
CA PRO A 24 -21.22 3.49 7.95
C PRO A 24 -22.14 4.59 7.44
N LEU A 25 -21.85 5.14 6.26
CA LEU A 25 -22.75 6.07 5.57
C LEU A 25 -23.77 5.29 4.74
N ASN A 26 -24.95 5.89 4.58
CA ASN A 26 -26.00 5.38 3.69
C ASN A 26 -25.61 5.45 2.20
N GLU A 27 -24.62 6.28 1.85
CA GLU A 27 -23.97 6.28 0.53
C GLU A 27 -22.52 5.83 0.65
N SER A 28 -22.05 5.02 -0.32
CA SER A 28 -20.67 4.53 -0.33
C SER A 28 -19.67 5.68 -0.49
N ARG A 29 -18.74 5.85 0.45
CA ARG A 29 -17.65 6.83 0.30
C ARG A 29 -16.85 6.56 -0.99
N PRO A 30 -16.30 7.60 -1.64
CA PRO A 30 -15.41 7.42 -2.77
C PRO A 30 -14.22 6.53 -2.37
N LYS A 31 -14.18 5.34 -2.96
CA LYS A 31 -13.18 4.30 -2.74
C LYS A 31 -11.86 4.72 -3.38
N ILE A 32 -10.87 5.03 -2.56
CA ILE A 32 -9.52 5.39 -3.03
C ILE A 32 -8.64 4.15 -2.93
N PHE A 33 -8.13 3.68 -4.07
CA PHE A 33 -7.19 2.56 -4.11
C PHE A 33 -5.76 3.05 -3.87
N VAL A 34 -4.97 2.28 -3.11
CA VAL A 34 -3.54 2.58 -2.84
C VAL A 34 -2.73 2.59 -4.13
N LEU A 35 -3.03 1.64 -5.00
CA LEU A 35 -2.46 1.49 -6.32
C LEU A 35 -3.61 1.50 -7.32
N GLN A 36 -3.54 2.38 -8.32
CA GLN A 36 -4.50 2.39 -9.42
C GLN A 36 -4.14 1.26 -10.39
N THR A 37 -4.44 0.03 -9.99
CA THR A 37 -4.22 -1.17 -10.78
C THR A 37 -5.54 -1.76 -11.22
N ASP A 38 -5.64 -2.09 -12.50
CA ASP A 38 -6.82 -2.71 -13.05
C ASP A 38 -6.79 -4.22 -12.77
N TYR A 39 -7.67 -4.65 -11.86
CA TYR A 39 -7.85 -6.06 -11.51
C TYR A 39 -8.88 -6.78 -12.40
N SER A 40 -9.49 -6.08 -13.37
CA SER A 40 -10.51 -6.64 -14.27
C SER A 40 -9.99 -7.79 -15.13
N VAL A 41 -8.68 -7.80 -15.44
CA VAL A 41 -8.00 -8.88 -16.18
C VAL A 41 -8.15 -10.24 -15.48
N PHE A 42 -8.27 -10.25 -14.15
CA PHE A 42 -8.45 -11.46 -13.35
C PHE A 42 -9.92 -11.78 -13.06
N GLY A 43 -10.87 -11.07 -13.67
CA GLY A 43 -12.30 -11.22 -13.40
C GLY A 43 -12.74 -10.73 -12.02
N ILE A 44 -11.89 -9.94 -11.34
CA ILE A 44 -12.15 -9.41 -10.00
C ILE A 44 -12.79 -8.02 -10.15
N ASN A 45 -14.07 -7.90 -9.76
CA ASN A 45 -14.73 -6.61 -9.69
C ASN A 45 -14.13 -5.77 -8.55
N ALA A 46 -13.56 -4.62 -8.89
CA ALA A 46 -12.92 -3.71 -7.94
C ALA A 46 -13.87 -3.20 -6.84
N ASN A 47 -15.18 -3.18 -7.12
CA ASN A 47 -16.20 -2.73 -6.18
C ASN A 47 -16.51 -3.77 -5.08
N ASP A 48 -16.58 -5.05 -5.45
CA ASP A 48 -16.94 -6.15 -4.55
C ASP A 48 -15.77 -6.52 -3.64
N TYR A 49 -14.54 -6.46 -4.17
CA TYR A 49 -13.31 -6.87 -3.47
C TYR A 49 -12.46 -5.68 -3.01
N HIS A 50 -13.07 -4.52 -2.78
CA HIS A 50 -12.35 -3.29 -2.43
C HIS A 50 -11.44 -3.46 -1.20
N PHE A 51 -11.92 -4.14 -0.14
CA PHE A 51 -11.12 -4.41 1.06
C PHE A 51 -9.85 -5.21 0.75
N MET A 52 -10.01 -6.32 0.02
CA MET A 52 -8.91 -7.22 -0.31
C MET A 52 -7.88 -6.54 -1.21
N ILE A 53 -8.34 -5.77 -2.19
CA ILE A 53 -7.47 -5.01 -3.11
C ILE A 53 -6.67 -3.96 -2.36
N THR A 54 -7.32 -3.20 -1.47
CA THR A 54 -6.64 -2.17 -0.66
C THR A 54 -5.61 -2.80 0.28
N MET A 55 -5.94 -3.92 0.93
CA MET A 55 -4.98 -4.66 1.77
C MET A 55 -3.81 -5.19 0.96
N HIS A 56 -4.04 -5.79 -0.20
CA HIS A 56 -2.98 -6.23 -1.10
C HIS A 56 -2.05 -5.07 -1.47
N GLY A 57 -2.60 -3.93 -1.89
CA GLY A 57 -1.82 -2.74 -2.23
C GLY A 57 -0.95 -2.22 -1.08
N LEU A 58 -1.45 -2.24 0.16
CA LEU A 58 -0.69 -1.88 1.36
C LEU A 58 0.50 -2.81 1.59
N PHE A 59 0.30 -4.12 1.46
CA PHE A 59 1.38 -5.10 1.59
C PHE A 59 2.42 -4.92 0.48
N THR A 60 1.98 -4.76 -0.77
CA THR A 60 2.88 -4.56 -1.91
C THR A 60 3.77 -3.33 -1.70
N VAL A 61 3.19 -2.18 -1.35
CA VAL A 61 3.97 -0.95 -1.10
C VAL A 61 4.99 -1.14 0.02
N THR A 62 4.58 -1.78 1.12
CA THR A 62 5.48 -2.01 2.26
C THR A 62 6.66 -2.91 1.87
N ILE A 63 6.40 -4.00 1.14
CA ILE A 63 7.44 -4.94 0.68
C ILE A 63 8.40 -4.24 -0.28
N VAL A 64 7.89 -3.47 -1.24
CA VAL A 64 8.71 -2.78 -2.25
C VAL A 64 9.66 -1.79 -1.59
N VAL A 65 9.19 -1.00 -0.62
CA VAL A 65 10.08 -0.05 0.09
C VAL A 65 11.13 -0.78 0.92
N TYR A 66 10.73 -1.83 1.64
CA TYR A 66 11.68 -2.63 2.42
C TYR A 66 12.77 -3.25 1.53
N TYR A 67 12.37 -3.81 0.39
CA TYR A 67 13.30 -4.39 -0.57
C TYR A 67 14.25 -3.35 -1.17
N SER A 68 13.74 -2.16 -1.50
CA SER A 68 14.55 -1.07 -2.04
C SER A 68 15.61 -0.62 -1.03
N VAL A 69 15.22 -0.36 0.22
CA VAL A 69 16.15 0.02 1.29
C VAL A 69 17.19 -1.07 1.54
N THR A 70 16.78 -2.35 1.56
CA THR A 70 17.70 -3.47 1.75
C THR A 70 18.72 -3.53 0.61
N THR A 71 18.28 -3.40 -0.64
CA THR A 71 19.15 -3.44 -1.81
C THR A 71 20.14 -2.27 -1.81
N ASP A 72 19.68 -1.06 -1.50
CA ASP A 72 20.52 0.14 -1.43
C ASP A 72 21.60 0.02 -0.34
N THR A 73 21.22 -0.50 0.83
CA THR A 73 22.18 -0.73 1.93
C THR A 73 23.19 -1.82 1.57
N PHE A 74 22.74 -2.91 0.92
CA PHE A 74 23.62 -4.00 0.49
C PHE A 74 24.66 -3.51 -0.53
N ILE A 75 24.25 -2.75 -1.55
CA ILE A 75 25.17 -2.17 -2.53
C ILE A 75 26.14 -1.22 -1.84
N SER A 76 25.66 -0.37 -0.92
CA SER A 76 26.52 0.56 -0.17
C SER A 76 27.59 -0.16 0.66
N ILE A 77 27.24 -1.32 1.25
CA ILE A 77 28.17 -2.16 2.01
C ILE A 77 29.23 -2.75 1.08
N ILE A 78 28.82 -3.32 -0.07
CA ILE A 78 29.76 -3.88 -1.05
C ILE A 78 30.76 -2.81 -1.50
N VAL A 79 30.27 -1.63 -1.89
CA VAL A 79 31.13 -0.53 -2.35
C VAL A 79 32.15 -0.14 -1.28
N ARG A 80 31.72 -0.05 0.00
CA ARG A 80 32.64 0.28 1.11
C ARG A 80 33.65 -0.81 1.46
N HIS A 81 33.39 -2.07 1.11
CA HIS A 81 34.34 -3.16 1.34
C HIS A 81 35.30 -3.36 0.17
N CYS A 82 34.87 -3.05 -1.06
CA CYS A 82 35.66 -3.22 -2.26
C CYS A 82 36.52 -2.00 -2.61
N CYS A 83 36.13 -0.80 -2.18
CA CYS A 83 36.87 0.45 -2.37
C CYS A 83 37.38 0.99 -1.04
#